data_AF-A0AAU2SJ96-F1
#
_entry.id   AF-A0AAU2SJ96-F1
#
_cell.length_a   1.000
_cell.length_b   1.000
_cell.length_c   1.000
_cell.angle_alpha   90.00
_cell.angle_beta   90.00
_cell.angle_gamma   90.00
#
_symmetry.space_group_name_H-M   'P 1'
#
loop_
_entity.id
_entity.type
_entity.pdbx_description
1 polymer ?
#
loop_
_entity_poly.entity_id
_entity_poly.type
_entity_poly.pdbx_seq_one_letter_code
_entity_poly.pdbx_strand_id
1 'polypeptide(L)'
;MDSVRTPDSGTAEPSDTPAPAAAASLGKKVRSAARWSLINTVVMRLGTFATGIVLARFALGPAEWGVYGIAQTVLLVLLSANELGVGLAIVRWEGDARRFAPTVLTLSVLSSGLLYVALFAAAPTVAGLLGSPDAAGVLRVMCLCVVIDGVAQVPANFLTREFAQGKRMIIDALNFLISTSVTLLLAFAGWGAMSFAVGAVAGNVVTLVGCALAAPGTLKFGWNPEQARALLRFGLPLAGASMLALAVVNVDTMVVGATLGNVALGFYVLAFNISGWPVRIISEAVRRVSFAGFSRLAESPQALAQGFSRALGVVVTATVPLCVLLAGLAGPAIELIYGSHWAPAAAALPWLMALGLIRIGSELAYDCLVAIGQRRSLFVVQGLWLVALIPVLLVGARTNGIVGASQAHVLVGGGVVVPVFLFALNRGGVGVGLIARACAWPFLGGAVMTAILLGLERPFGDGPFALLALSTIALAGYTLCVLPSRDFLRGVGGGDRPQRGRHRSTAPVGPPNRT
;
A
#
# COMPACT_ATOMS: atom_id res chain seq x y z
N MET A 1 -11.11 5.67 -81.75
CA MET A 1 -12.25 5.52 -80.84
C MET A 1 -12.06 4.19 -80.16
N ASP A 2 -11.68 4.19 -78.88
CA ASP A 2 -12.29 3.31 -77.88
C ASP A 2 -11.72 3.59 -76.49
N SER A 3 -12.65 3.59 -75.55
CA SER A 3 -12.61 4.19 -74.24
C SER A 3 -12.07 3.25 -73.15
N VAL A 4 -11.22 3.83 -72.30
CA VAL A 4 -11.01 3.58 -70.87
C VAL A 4 -11.99 2.61 -70.19
N ARG A 5 -11.44 1.55 -69.58
CA ARG A 5 -12.02 0.84 -68.42
C ARG A 5 -10.91 0.55 -67.39
N THR A 6 -10.96 1.24 -66.26
CA THR A 6 -10.31 0.86 -65.00
C THR A 6 -11.25 -0.06 -64.21
N PRO A 7 -10.78 -1.12 -63.53
CA PRO A 7 -11.59 -1.88 -62.59
C PRO A 7 -11.74 -1.13 -61.26
N ASP A 8 -12.97 -1.11 -60.76
CA ASP A 8 -13.39 -0.49 -59.52
C ASP A 8 -13.28 -1.46 -58.32
N SER A 9 -13.29 -0.88 -57.12
CA SER A 9 -13.57 -1.46 -55.80
C SER A 9 -12.45 -2.23 -55.06
N GLY A 10 -11.70 -1.48 -54.26
CA GLY A 10 -11.10 -1.99 -53.03
C GLY A 10 -12.16 -2.19 -51.95
N THR A 11 -12.17 -3.37 -51.34
CA THR A 11 -12.90 -3.65 -50.10
C THR A 11 -12.13 -3.03 -48.94
N ALA A 12 -12.49 -1.80 -48.57
CA ALA A 12 -12.08 -1.21 -47.31
C ALA A 12 -12.79 -1.95 -46.16
N GLU A 13 -12.01 -2.62 -45.32
CA GLU A 13 -12.46 -3.12 -44.01
C GLU A 13 -13.03 -1.94 -43.19
N PRO A 14 -14.19 -2.11 -42.51
CA PRO A 14 -14.69 -1.07 -41.63
C PRO A 14 -13.73 -0.95 -40.44
N SER A 15 -13.14 0.23 -40.29
CA SER A 15 -12.33 0.58 -39.13
C SER A 15 -13.19 0.53 -37.87
N ASP A 16 -12.86 -0.39 -36.97
CA ASP A 16 -13.43 -0.57 -35.62
C ASP A 16 -13.07 0.63 -34.71
N THR A 17 -13.56 1.82 -35.06
CA THR A 17 -13.51 2.98 -34.17
C THR A 17 -14.84 3.00 -33.41
N PRO A 18 -14.86 2.70 -32.11
CA PRO A 18 -16.13 2.62 -31.37
C PRO A 18 -16.87 3.95 -31.44
N ALA A 19 -18.16 3.89 -31.80
CA ALA A 19 -19.02 5.05 -32.00
C ALA A 19 -18.95 6.03 -30.80
N PRO A 20 -18.99 7.36 -31.02
CA PRO A 20 -18.80 8.38 -29.97
C PRO A 20 -19.69 8.21 -28.72
N ALA A 21 -20.91 7.70 -28.92
CA ALA A 21 -21.86 7.43 -27.83
C ALA A 21 -21.45 6.26 -26.92
N ALA A 22 -20.82 5.21 -27.47
CA ALA A 22 -20.31 4.08 -26.70
C ALA A 22 -19.14 4.51 -25.80
N ALA A 23 -18.21 5.31 -26.34
CA ALA A 23 -17.09 5.88 -25.60
C ALA A 23 -17.56 6.83 -24.47
N ALA A 24 -18.55 7.70 -24.73
CA ALA A 24 -19.12 8.58 -23.72
C ALA A 24 -19.85 7.81 -22.59
N SER A 25 -20.57 6.73 -22.93
CA SER A 25 -21.25 5.87 -21.96
C SER A 25 -20.29 5.08 -21.07
N LEU A 26 -19.16 4.61 -21.64
CA LEU A 26 -18.10 3.92 -20.92
C LEU A 26 -17.40 4.89 -19.95
N GLY A 27 -17.09 6.11 -20.38
CA GLY A 27 -16.50 7.14 -19.53
C GLY A 27 -17.35 7.46 -18.29
N LYS A 28 -18.68 7.53 -18.44
CA LYS A 28 -19.60 7.73 -17.31
C LYS A 28 -19.59 6.54 -16.33
N LYS A 29 -19.54 5.30 -16.83
CA LYS A 29 -19.46 4.07 -16.01
C LYS A 29 -18.13 4.00 -15.25
N VAL A 30 -17.01 4.29 -15.92
CA VAL A 30 -15.67 4.30 -15.31
C VAL A 30 -15.58 5.34 -14.20
N ARG A 31 -16.07 6.57 -14.42
CA ARG A 31 -16.07 7.62 -13.39
C ARG A 31 -16.93 7.26 -12.17
N SER A 32 -18.10 6.68 -12.41
CA SER A 32 -18.98 6.21 -11.34
C SER A 32 -18.32 5.09 -10.53
N ALA A 33 -17.74 4.10 -11.21
CA ALA A 33 -17.01 2.99 -10.59
C ALA A 33 -15.83 3.48 -9.74
N ALA A 34 -15.04 4.43 -10.25
CA ALA A 34 -13.92 5.02 -9.52
C ALA A 34 -14.39 5.76 -8.25
N ARG A 35 -15.47 6.54 -8.34
CA ARG A 35 -16.03 7.25 -7.18
C ARG A 35 -16.51 6.28 -6.09
N TRP A 36 -17.25 5.24 -6.47
CA TRP A 36 -17.73 4.24 -5.52
C TRP A 36 -16.59 3.44 -4.88
N SER A 37 -15.56 3.08 -5.65
CA SER A 37 -14.36 2.42 -5.13
C SER A 37 -13.62 3.29 -4.10
N LEU A 38 -13.50 4.59 -4.36
CA LEU A 38 -12.87 5.53 -3.41
C LEU A 38 -13.65 5.63 -2.10
N ILE A 39 -14.99 5.81 -2.19
CA ILE A 39 -15.85 5.87 -1.00
C ILE A 39 -15.74 4.57 -0.20
N ASN A 40 -15.83 3.42 -0.88
CA ASN A 40 -15.69 2.11 -0.24
C ASN A 40 -14.37 2.00 0.53
N THR A 41 -13.25 2.34 -0.12
CA THR A 41 -11.92 2.27 0.50
C THR A 41 -11.82 3.11 1.76
N VAL A 42 -12.31 4.36 1.73
CA VAL A 42 -12.25 5.27 2.87
C VAL A 42 -13.14 4.77 4.02
N VAL A 43 -14.39 4.42 3.74
CA VAL A 43 -15.36 3.96 4.76
C VAL A 43 -14.85 2.68 5.44
N MET A 44 -14.45 1.68 4.66
CA MET A 44 -13.98 0.41 5.21
C MET A 44 -12.71 0.56 6.04
N ARG A 45 -11.80 1.44 5.63
CA ARG A 45 -10.53 1.65 6.34
C ARG A 45 -10.71 2.39 7.65
N LEU A 46 -11.56 3.43 7.67
CA LEU A 46 -11.91 4.12 8.91
C LEU A 46 -12.69 3.20 9.86
N GLY A 47 -13.60 2.38 9.34
CA GLY A 47 -14.32 1.38 10.13
C GLY A 47 -13.39 0.33 10.75
N THR A 48 -12.48 -0.22 9.96
CA THR A 48 -11.49 -1.22 10.42
C THR A 48 -10.59 -0.62 11.49
N PHE A 49 -10.15 0.63 11.30
CA PHE A 49 -9.36 1.36 12.27
C PHE A 49 -10.09 1.54 13.61
N ALA A 50 -11.34 2.03 13.56
CA ALA A 50 -12.15 2.23 14.77
C ALA A 50 -12.39 0.91 15.51
N THR A 51 -12.71 -0.16 14.76
CA THR A 51 -12.89 -1.50 15.32
C THR A 51 -11.61 -2.03 15.97
N GLY A 52 -10.46 -1.83 15.33
CA GLY A 52 -9.16 -2.20 15.88
C GLY A 52 -8.86 -1.50 17.21
N ILE A 53 -9.17 -0.20 17.33
CA ILE A 53 -9.00 0.53 18.60
C ILE A 53 -9.94 -0.02 19.67
N VAL A 54 -11.22 -0.23 19.35
CA VAL A 54 -12.20 -0.77 20.31
C VAL A 54 -11.76 -2.14 20.82
N LEU A 55 -11.34 -3.03 19.93
CA LEU A 55 -10.89 -4.38 20.30
C LEU A 55 -9.61 -4.33 21.15
N ALA A 56 -8.59 -3.59 20.73
CA ALA A 56 -7.32 -3.50 21.46
C ALA A 56 -7.48 -2.83 22.83
N ARG A 57 -8.39 -1.87 22.95
CA ARG A 57 -8.63 -1.16 24.21
C ARG A 57 -9.46 -1.96 25.20
N PHE A 58 -10.54 -2.59 24.74
CA PHE A 58 -11.58 -3.09 25.65
C PHE A 58 -11.71 -4.62 25.71
N ALA A 59 -11.22 -5.35 24.71
CA ALA A 59 -11.51 -6.79 24.60
C ALA A 59 -10.26 -7.68 24.53
N LEU A 60 -9.16 -7.20 23.95
CA LEU A 60 -7.99 -8.02 23.63
C LEU A 60 -6.70 -7.44 24.20
N GLY A 61 -5.85 -8.33 24.74
CA GLY A 61 -4.52 -8.00 25.20
C GLY A 61 -3.45 -8.14 24.11
N PRO A 62 -2.19 -7.84 24.43
CA PRO A 62 -1.08 -7.93 23.49
C PRO A 62 -0.81 -9.37 23.01
N ALA A 63 -1.05 -10.38 23.85
CA ALA A 63 -0.84 -11.78 23.49
C ALA A 63 -1.77 -12.22 22.35
N GLU A 64 -3.08 -11.97 22.50
CA GLU A 64 -4.08 -12.30 21.49
C GLU A 64 -3.85 -11.51 20.20
N TRP A 65 -3.42 -10.25 20.32
CA TRP A 65 -3.09 -9.42 19.17
C TRP A 65 -1.87 -9.92 18.41
N GLY A 66 -0.86 -10.44 19.11
CA GLY A 66 0.31 -11.08 18.51
C GLY A 66 -0.05 -12.39 17.81
N VAL A 67 -0.90 -13.22 18.43
CA VAL A 67 -1.46 -14.44 17.83
C VAL A 67 -2.19 -14.11 16.53
N TYR A 68 -3.07 -13.10 16.55
CA TYR A 68 -3.77 -12.62 15.37
C TYR A 68 -2.81 -12.05 14.33
N GLY A 69 -1.80 -11.28 14.73
CA GLY A 69 -0.78 -10.74 13.83
C GLY A 69 -0.07 -11.83 13.03
N ILE A 70 0.35 -12.91 13.67
CA ILE A 70 0.95 -14.08 12.99
C ILE A 70 -0.05 -14.70 12.02
N ALA A 71 -1.26 -14.97 12.48
CA ALA A 71 -2.27 -15.62 11.65
C ALA A 71 -2.66 -14.77 10.44
N GLN A 72 -2.76 -13.45 10.61
CA GLN A 72 -3.02 -12.49 9.53
C GLN A 72 -1.85 -12.43 8.54
N THR A 73 -0.60 -12.42 9.00
CA THR A 73 0.59 -12.43 8.13
C THR A 73 0.62 -13.69 7.27
N VAL A 74 0.39 -14.87 7.86
CA VAL A 74 0.34 -16.13 7.11
C VAL A 74 -0.83 -16.14 6.12
N LEU A 75 -2.00 -15.66 6.54
CA LEU A 75 -3.16 -15.56 5.65
C LEU A 75 -2.88 -14.64 4.44
N LEU A 76 -2.21 -13.50 4.65
CA LEU A 76 -1.87 -12.58 3.57
C LEU A 76 -0.97 -13.24 2.51
N VAL A 77 0.05 -13.98 2.95
CA VAL A 77 0.93 -14.74 2.05
C VAL A 77 0.13 -15.79 1.25
N LEU A 78 -0.79 -16.49 1.92
CA LEU A 78 -1.61 -17.52 1.28
C LEU A 78 -2.65 -16.97 0.31
N LEU A 79 -3.33 -15.87 0.63
CA LEU A 79 -4.28 -15.25 -0.28
C LEU A 79 -3.59 -14.78 -1.56
N SER A 80 -2.36 -14.26 -1.46
CA SER A 80 -1.59 -13.91 -2.64
C SER A 80 -1.04 -15.10 -3.42
N ALA A 81 -0.81 -16.24 -2.76
CA ALA A 81 -0.59 -17.52 -3.44
C ALA A 81 -1.86 -18.00 -4.18
N ASN A 82 -3.02 -17.76 -3.58
CA ASN A 82 -4.33 -18.18 -4.07
C ASN A 82 -4.78 -17.39 -5.30
N GLU A 83 -4.35 -16.12 -5.39
CA GLU A 83 -4.41 -15.33 -6.62
C GLU A 83 -3.41 -15.88 -7.66
N LEU A 84 -3.65 -17.08 -8.19
CA LEU A 84 -2.89 -17.71 -9.28
C LEU A 84 -3.00 -16.95 -10.62
N GLY A 85 -3.10 -15.61 -10.62
CA GLY A 85 -3.43 -14.81 -11.81
C GLY A 85 -4.81 -15.12 -12.43
N VAL A 86 -5.57 -16.03 -11.82
CA VAL A 86 -6.84 -16.58 -12.31
C VAL A 86 -7.94 -15.52 -12.34
N GLY A 87 -7.98 -14.62 -11.35
CA GLY A 87 -8.93 -13.51 -11.31
C GLY A 87 -8.72 -12.48 -12.44
N LEU A 88 -7.47 -12.09 -12.71
CA LEU A 88 -7.12 -11.19 -13.80
C LEU A 88 -7.41 -11.79 -15.18
N ALA A 89 -7.35 -13.12 -15.31
CA ALA A 89 -7.65 -13.80 -16.57
C ALA A 89 -9.12 -13.60 -16.98
N ILE A 90 -10.08 -13.68 -16.04
CA ILE A 90 -11.52 -13.41 -16.33
C ILE A 90 -11.71 -11.96 -16.80
N VAL A 91 -11.06 -11.01 -16.12
CA VAL A 91 -11.21 -9.58 -16.43
C VAL A 91 -10.65 -9.26 -17.82
N ARG A 92 -9.52 -9.85 -18.19
CA ARG A 92 -8.82 -9.59 -19.46
C ARG A 92 -9.27 -10.46 -20.63
N TRP A 93 -10.04 -11.51 -20.40
CA TRP A 93 -10.44 -12.43 -21.46
C TRP A 93 -11.27 -11.72 -22.54
N GLU A 94 -10.83 -11.74 -23.79
CA GLU A 94 -11.51 -11.01 -24.88
C GLU A 94 -12.75 -11.78 -25.40
N GLY A 95 -12.81 -13.10 -25.20
CA GLY A 95 -13.93 -13.94 -25.62
C GLY A 95 -15.08 -14.04 -24.59
N ASP A 96 -15.91 -15.07 -24.73
CA ASP A 96 -16.97 -15.37 -23.76
C ASP A 96 -16.39 -15.88 -22.43
N ALA A 97 -16.25 -14.96 -21.47
CA ALA A 97 -15.74 -15.25 -20.14
C ALA A 97 -16.58 -16.33 -19.41
N ARG A 98 -17.87 -16.51 -19.76
CA ARG A 98 -18.74 -17.52 -19.10
C ARG A 98 -18.37 -18.95 -19.50
N ARG A 99 -17.76 -19.15 -20.68
CA ARG A 99 -17.22 -20.47 -21.09
C ARG A 99 -15.91 -20.81 -20.39
N PHE A 100 -15.18 -19.80 -19.95
CA PHE A 100 -13.90 -19.93 -19.27
C PHE A 100 -14.04 -20.06 -17.75
N ALA A 101 -15.10 -19.45 -17.19
CA ALA A 101 -15.40 -19.44 -15.76
C ALA A 101 -15.41 -20.83 -15.09
N PRO A 102 -15.91 -21.91 -15.71
CA PRO A 102 -15.95 -23.21 -15.06
C PRO A 102 -14.57 -23.85 -14.82
N THR A 103 -13.67 -23.75 -15.80
CA THR A 103 -12.28 -24.22 -15.65
C THR A 103 -11.54 -23.40 -14.59
N VAL A 104 -11.76 -22.09 -14.60
CA VAL A 104 -11.24 -21.17 -13.59
C VAL A 104 -11.71 -21.54 -12.19
N LEU A 105 -13.02 -21.75 -12.00
CA LEU A 105 -13.58 -22.12 -10.70
C LEU A 105 -12.98 -23.43 -10.19
N THR A 106 -12.95 -24.46 -11.03
CA THR A 106 -12.37 -25.76 -10.67
C THR A 106 -10.92 -25.61 -10.24
N LEU A 107 -10.10 -24.88 -11.00
CA LEU A 107 -8.69 -24.65 -10.65
C LEU A 107 -8.55 -23.88 -9.33
N SER A 108 -9.32 -22.80 -9.15
CA SER A 108 -9.29 -21.99 -7.94
C SER A 108 -9.71 -22.77 -6.69
N VAL A 109 -10.74 -23.61 -6.79
CA VAL A 109 -11.18 -24.46 -5.66
C VAL A 109 -10.14 -25.54 -5.36
N LEU A 110 -9.57 -26.17 -6.37
CA LEU A 110 -8.52 -27.18 -6.17
C LEU A 110 -7.25 -26.58 -5.56
N SER A 111 -6.79 -25.44 -6.07
CA SER A 111 -5.59 -24.78 -5.54
C SER A 111 -5.80 -24.26 -4.12
N SER A 112 -6.92 -23.58 -3.86
CA SER A 112 -7.26 -23.08 -2.52
C SER A 112 -7.45 -24.22 -1.52
N GLY A 113 -8.10 -25.31 -1.93
CA GLY A 113 -8.25 -26.52 -1.13
C GLY A 113 -6.91 -27.19 -0.81
N LEU A 114 -6.00 -27.28 -1.78
CA LEU A 114 -4.65 -27.80 -1.55
C LEU A 114 -3.86 -26.92 -0.57
N LEU A 115 -3.90 -25.60 -0.75
CA LEU A 115 -3.27 -24.65 0.17
C LEU A 115 -3.86 -24.75 1.59
N TYR A 116 -5.18 -24.90 1.70
CA TYR A 116 -5.87 -25.10 2.96
C TYR A 116 -5.40 -26.37 3.67
N VAL A 117 -5.43 -27.53 2.99
CA VAL A 117 -5.01 -28.81 3.57
C VAL A 117 -3.54 -28.78 3.99
N ALA A 118 -2.67 -28.24 3.13
CA ALA A 118 -1.25 -28.10 3.42
C ALA A 118 -1.01 -27.25 4.68
N LEU A 119 -1.65 -26.07 4.78
CA LEU A 119 -1.52 -25.23 5.95
C LEU A 119 -2.19 -25.84 7.19
N PHE A 120 -3.37 -26.43 7.06
CA PHE A 120 -4.09 -27.02 8.20
C PHE A 120 -3.23 -28.08 8.91
N ALA A 121 -2.54 -28.91 8.12
CA ALA A 121 -1.58 -29.89 8.62
C ALA A 121 -0.30 -29.23 9.16
N ALA A 122 0.24 -28.22 8.46
CA ALA A 122 1.45 -27.50 8.87
C ALA A 122 1.23 -26.48 10.01
N ALA A 123 -0.02 -26.17 10.38
CA ALA A 123 -0.35 -25.08 11.30
C ALA A 123 0.37 -25.17 12.65
N PRO A 124 0.47 -26.34 13.33
CA PRO A 124 1.23 -26.45 14.58
C PRO A 124 2.72 -26.15 14.37
N THR A 125 3.31 -26.65 13.28
CA THR A 125 4.72 -26.43 12.95
C THR A 125 4.99 -24.96 12.63
N VAL A 126 4.14 -24.34 11.79
CA VAL A 126 4.26 -22.92 11.43
C VAL A 126 4.08 -22.02 12.66
N ALA A 127 3.07 -22.30 13.49
CA ALA A 127 2.82 -21.59 14.74
C ALA A 127 4.00 -21.69 15.72
N GLY A 128 4.58 -22.89 15.86
CA GLY A 128 5.75 -23.12 16.69
C GLY A 128 7.01 -22.41 16.17
N LEU A 129 7.26 -22.46 14.86
CA LEU A 129 8.40 -21.76 14.24
C LEU A 129 8.30 -20.24 14.36
N LEU A 130 7.08 -19.70 14.39
CA LEU A 130 6.82 -18.26 14.57
C LEU A 130 6.67 -17.84 16.04
N GLY A 131 7.02 -18.72 16.99
CA GLY A 131 7.06 -18.39 18.42
C GLY A 131 5.69 -18.18 19.07
N SER A 132 4.62 -18.73 18.48
CA SER A 132 3.26 -18.64 19.03
C SER A 132 2.46 -19.92 18.74
N PRO A 133 2.64 -20.99 19.54
CA PRO A 133 1.91 -22.25 19.38
C PRO A 133 0.37 -22.07 19.40
N ASP A 134 -0.12 -21.10 20.17
CA ASP A 134 -1.55 -20.77 20.29
C ASP A 134 -2.16 -20.28 18.95
N ALA A 135 -1.33 -19.82 18.01
CA ALA A 135 -1.77 -19.44 16.68
C ALA A 135 -2.23 -20.61 15.82
N ALA A 136 -1.90 -21.86 16.16
CA ALA A 136 -2.25 -23.02 15.35
C ALA A 136 -3.76 -23.16 15.12
N GLY A 137 -4.58 -22.95 16.16
CA GLY A 137 -6.03 -22.99 16.05
C GLY A 137 -6.58 -21.84 15.19
N VAL A 138 -6.09 -20.63 15.44
CA VAL A 138 -6.49 -19.42 14.69
C VAL A 138 -6.13 -19.55 13.21
N LEU A 139 -4.93 -20.06 12.89
CA LEU A 139 -4.47 -20.35 11.53
C LEU A 139 -5.38 -21.32 10.80
N ARG A 140 -5.81 -22.41 11.46
CA ARG A 140 -6.70 -23.42 10.89
C ARG A 140 -8.09 -22.87 10.52
N VAL A 141 -8.60 -21.93 11.30
CA VAL A 141 -9.88 -21.27 11.01
C VAL A 141 -9.68 -20.21 9.94
N MET A 142 -8.66 -19.35 10.07
CA MET A 142 -8.36 -18.30 9.09
C MET A 142 -8.06 -18.86 7.71
N CYS A 143 -7.44 -20.04 7.57
CA CYS A 143 -7.18 -20.59 6.25
C CYS A 143 -8.44 -21.03 5.50
N LEU A 144 -9.60 -21.19 6.17
CA LEU A 144 -10.88 -21.35 5.47
C LEU A 144 -11.20 -20.13 4.59
N CYS A 145 -10.72 -18.94 4.96
CA CYS A 145 -10.83 -17.75 4.13
C CYS A 145 -10.22 -17.94 2.74
N VAL A 146 -9.14 -18.72 2.61
CA VAL A 146 -8.49 -19.01 1.32
C VAL A 146 -9.39 -19.84 0.41
N VAL A 147 -10.10 -20.83 0.97
CA VAL A 147 -11.06 -21.65 0.22
C VAL A 147 -12.26 -20.83 -0.22
N ILE A 148 -12.82 -20.03 0.70
CA ILE A 148 -13.96 -19.17 0.41
C ILE A 148 -13.60 -18.14 -0.66
N ASP A 149 -12.43 -17.49 -0.52
CA ASP A 149 -11.87 -16.58 -1.53
C ASP A 149 -11.65 -17.29 -2.87
N GLY A 150 -11.14 -18.54 -2.83
CA GLY A 150 -11.02 -19.46 -3.94
C GLY A 150 -12.27 -19.56 -4.81
N VAL A 151 -13.43 -19.67 -4.17
CA VAL A 151 -14.74 -19.71 -4.85
C VAL A 151 -15.23 -18.31 -5.21
N ALA A 152 -15.12 -17.36 -4.28
CA ALA A 152 -15.69 -16.01 -4.39
C ALA A 152 -15.03 -15.15 -5.47
N GLN A 153 -13.76 -15.40 -5.77
CA GLN A 153 -13.01 -14.63 -6.75
C GLN A 153 -13.59 -14.73 -8.17
N VAL A 154 -14.24 -15.84 -8.56
CA VAL A 154 -14.88 -15.95 -9.88
C VAL A 154 -16.02 -14.95 -10.06
N PRO A 155 -17.11 -14.98 -9.27
CA PRO A 155 -18.19 -13.99 -9.39
C PRO A 155 -17.71 -12.56 -9.11
N ALA A 156 -16.76 -12.36 -8.18
CA ALA A 156 -16.15 -11.07 -7.90
C ALA A 156 -15.49 -10.42 -9.14
N ASN A 157 -14.75 -11.22 -9.91
CA ASN A 157 -14.08 -10.73 -11.11
C ASN A 157 -15.07 -10.46 -12.26
N PHE A 158 -16.21 -11.16 -12.31
CA PHE A 158 -17.32 -10.79 -13.21
C PHE A 158 -17.91 -9.42 -12.85
N LEU A 159 -18.17 -9.13 -11.58
CA LEU A 159 -18.65 -7.80 -11.16
C LEU A 159 -17.66 -6.70 -11.53
N THR A 160 -16.36 -6.98 -11.43
CA THR A 160 -15.30 -6.06 -11.84
C THR A 160 -15.31 -5.83 -13.34
N ARG A 161 -15.39 -6.91 -14.14
CA ARG A 161 -15.48 -6.86 -15.60
C ARG A 161 -16.70 -6.09 -16.10
N GLU A 162 -17.84 -6.25 -15.43
CA GLU A 162 -19.11 -5.59 -15.77
C GLU A 162 -19.22 -4.16 -15.20
N PHE A 163 -18.17 -3.65 -14.55
CA PHE A 163 -18.15 -2.34 -13.88
C PHE A 163 -19.25 -2.17 -12.81
N ALA A 164 -19.69 -3.27 -12.19
CA ALA A 164 -20.74 -3.31 -11.18
C ALA A 164 -20.25 -2.95 -9.76
N GLN A 165 -19.36 -1.94 -9.65
CA GLN A 165 -18.71 -1.57 -8.39
C GLN A 165 -19.69 -1.10 -7.30
N GLY A 166 -20.87 -0.57 -7.67
CA GLY A 166 -21.92 -0.24 -6.71
C GLY A 166 -22.48 -1.47 -5.98
N LYS A 167 -22.68 -2.59 -6.69
CA LYS A 167 -23.07 -3.87 -6.06
C LYS A 167 -21.94 -4.41 -5.18
N ARG A 168 -20.70 -4.32 -5.67
CA ARG A 168 -19.52 -4.74 -4.92
C ARG A 168 -19.38 -3.99 -3.59
N MET A 169 -19.58 -2.67 -3.61
CA MET A 169 -19.53 -1.86 -2.39
C MET A 169 -20.58 -2.29 -1.35
N ILE A 170 -21.81 -2.61 -1.76
CA ILE A 170 -22.85 -3.10 -0.84
C ILE A 170 -22.41 -4.43 -0.20
N ILE A 171 -21.86 -5.35 -1.01
CA ILE A 171 -21.36 -6.64 -0.53
C ILE A 171 -20.19 -6.45 0.44
N ASP A 172 -19.24 -5.57 0.12
CA ASP A 172 -18.10 -5.25 0.99
C ASP A 172 -18.57 -4.62 2.31
N ALA A 173 -19.58 -3.74 2.27
CA ALA A 173 -20.17 -3.15 3.47
C ALA A 173 -20.89 -4.18 4.35
N LEU A 174 -21.60 -5.14 3.75
CA LEU A 174 -22.23 -6.25 4.48
C LEU A 174 -21.18 -7.19 5.09
N ASN A 175 -20.10 -7.51 4.34
CA ASN A 175 -18.97 -8.25 4.89
C ASN A 175 -18.40 -7.51 6.10
N PHE A 176 -18.06 -6.23 5.95
CA PHE A 176 -17.49 -5.44 7.04
C PHE A 176 -18.41 -5.41 8.27
N LEU A 177 -19.72 -5.20 8.09
CA LEU A 177 -20.68 -5.20 9.18
C LEU A 177 -20.71 -6.55 9.90
N ILE A 178 -20.89 -7.66 9.16
CA ILE A 178 -21.01 -8.99 9.75
C ILE A 178 -19.69 -9.45 10.39
N SER A 179 -18.55 -9.29 9.70
CA SER A 179 -17.24 -9.65 10.24
C SER A 179 -16.90 -8.85 11.50
N THR A 180 -17.17 -7.55 11.50
CA THR A 180 -16.94 -6.68 12.66
C THR A 180 -17.86 -7.05 13.82
N SER A 181 -19.16 -7.24 13.56
CA SER A 181 -20.11 -7.64 14.61
C SER A 181 -19.76 -8.98 15.23
N VAL A 182 -19.45 -10.00 14.42
CA VAL A 182 -19.05 -11.32 14.92
C VAL A 182 -17.73 -11.22 15.71
N THR A 183 -16.74 -10.49 15.19
CA THR A 183 -15.47 -10.28 15.90
C THR A 183 -15.68 -9.62 17.25
N LEU A 184 -16.44 -8.52 17.31
CA LEU A 184 -16.71 -7.82 18.57
C LEU A 184 -17.46 -8.71 19.56
N LEU A 185 -18.55 -9.36 19.13
CA LEU A 185 -19.33 -10.23 20.00
C LEU A 185 -18.49 -11.37 20.61
N LEU A 186 -17.68 -12.04 19.80
CA LEU A 186 -16.82 -13.12 20.27
C LEU A 186 -15.65 -12.64 21.11
N ALA A 187 -15.07 -11.48 20.78
CA ALA A 187 -14.00 -10.88 21.57
C ALA A 187 -14.49 -10.52 22.98
N PHE A 188 -15.66 -9.88 23.10
CA PHE A 188 -16.28 -9.58 24.40
C PHE A 188 -16.79 -10.84 25.14
N ALA A 189 -17.04 -11.93 24.42
CA ALA A 189 -17.31 -13.24 25.01
C ALA A 189 -16.05 -14.01 25.43
N GLY A 190 -14.86 -13.41 25.32
CA GLY A 190 -13.60 -14.00 25.78
C GLY A 190 -12.94 -15.00 24.81
N TRP A 191 -13.30 -15.01 23.53
CA TRP A 191 -12.71 -15.92 22.53
C TRP A 191 -11.29 -15.52 22.09
N GLY A 192 -10.75 -14.42 22.60
CA GLY A 192 -9.40 -13.96 22.30
C GLY A 192 -9.15 -13.78 20.80
N ALA A 193 -8.00 -14.21 20.31
CA ALA A 193 -7.60 -14.09 18.91
C ALA A 193 -8.52 -14.86 17.93
N MET A 194 -9.25 -15.88 18.40
CA MET A 194 -10.18 -16.66 17.57
C MET A 194 -11.37 -15.82 17.09
N SER A 195 -11.71 -14.75 17.81
CA SER A 195 -12.77 -13.80 17.43
C SER A 195 -12.53 -13.22 16.03
N PHE A 196 -11.29 -12.82 15.73
CA PHE A 196 -10.91 -12.31 14.41
C PHE A 196 -11.02 -13.39 13.32
N ALA A 197 -10.61 -14.62 13.63
CA ALA A 197 -10.66 -15.70 12.65
C ALA A 197 -12.09 -16.03 12.24
N VAL A 198 -12.98 -16.21 13.22
CA VAL A 198 -14.40 -16.52 12.95
C VAL A 198 -15.10 -15.33 12.28
N GLY A 199 -14.79 -14.10 12.70
CA GLY A 199 -15.28 -12.89 12.05
C GLY A 199 -14.86 -12.77 10.58
N ALA A 200 -13.58 -13.03 10.28
CA ALA A 200 -13.06 -13.03 8.91
C ALA A 200 -13.73 -14.10 8.03
N VAL A 201 -13.93 -15.31 8.56
CA VAL A 201 -14.65 -16.39 7.86
C VAL A 201 -16.09 -15.98 7.58
N ALA A 202 -16.82 -15.47 8.58
CA ALA A 202 -18.21 -15.02 8.43
C ALA A 202 -18.33 -13.92 7.35
N GLY A 203 -17.43 -12.92 7.40
CA GLY A 203 -17.35 -11.87 6.38
C GLY A 203 -17.10 -12.41 4.98
N ASN A 204 -16.14 -13.33 4.81
CA ASN A 204 -15.85 -13.93 3.52
C ASN A 204 -17.01 -14.77 2.97
N VAL A 205 -17.78 -15.46 3.84
CA VAL A 205 -19.00 -16.15 3.42
C VAL A 205 -20.03 -15.15 2.89
N VAL A 206 -20.20 -14.00 3.54
CA VAL A 206 -21.07 -12.92 3.04
C VAL A 206 -20.60 -12.42 1.68
N THR A 207 -19.29 -12.22 1.49
CA THR A 207 -18.73 -11.83 0.19
C THR A 207 -18.99 -12.88 -0.89
N LEU A 208 -18.79 -14.17 -0.59
CA LEU A 208 -19.05 -15.27 -1.51
C LEU A 208 -20.53 -15.28 -1.93
N VAL A 209 -21.45 -15.32 -0.96
CA VAL A 209 -22.90 -15.37 -1.23
C VAL A 209 -23.34 -14.12 -1.98
N GLY A 210 -22.93 -12.94 -1.52
CA GLY A 210 -23.26 -11.66 -2.16
C GLY A 210 -22.78 -11.58 -3.61
N CYS A 211 -21.53 -11.98 -3.88
CA CYS A 211 -20.99 -11.99 -5.24
C CYS A 211 -21.69 -13.03 -6.13
N ALA A 212 -21.96 -14.23 -5.61
CA ALA A 212 -22.64 -15.28 -6.35
C ALA A 212 -24.06 -14.88 -6.77
N LEU A 213 -24.81 -14.22 -5.87
CA LEU A 213 -26.14 -13.68 -6.16
C LEU A 213 -26.07 -12.51 -7.15
N ALA A 214 -25.07 -11.65 -7.03
CA ALA A 214 -24.92 -10.48 -7.90
C ALA A 214 -24.44 -10.83 -9.32
N ALA A 215 -23.76 -11.97 -9.50
CA ALA A 215 -23.25 -12.48 -10.77
C ALA A 215 -23.71 -13.94 -11.00
N PRO A 216 -25.00 -14.17 -11.31
CA PRO A 216 -25.56 -15.51 -11.42
C PRO A 216 -24.96 -16.33 -12.58
N GLY A 217 -24.87 -17.64 -12.36
CA GLY A 217 -24.38 -18.61 -13.34
C GLY A 217 -22.85 -18.70 -13.47
N THR A 218 -22.10 -18.02 -12.60
CA THR A 218 -20.63 -18.05 -12.54
C THR A 218 -20.08 -19.23 -11.75
N LEU A 219 -20.84 -19.74 -10.77
CA LEU A 219 -20.47 -20.89 -9.95
C LEU A 219 -20.88 -22.21 -10.61
N LYS A 220 -20.17 -22.59 -11.68
CA LYS A 220 -20.33 -23.90 -12.33
C LYS A 220 -18.97 -24.55 -12.43
N PHE A 221 -18.84 -25.81 -12.05
CA PHE A 221 -17.60 -26.55 -12.25
C PHE A 221 -17.48 -27.01 -13.71
N GLY A 222 -16.25 -27.05 -14.20
CA GLY A 222 -15.93 -27.56 -15.52
C GLY A 222 -14.44 -27.71 -15.72
N TRP A 223 -14.04 -28.40 -16.78
CA TRP A 223 -12.63 -28.65 -17.06
C TRP A 223 -12.36 -28.59 -18.55
N ASN A 224 -11.43 -27.71 -18.93
CA ASN A 224 -10.84 -27.69 -20.26
C ASN A 224 -9.30 -27.71 -20.10
N PRO A 225 -8.60 -28.76 -20.58
CA PRO A 225 -7.16 -28.90 -20.40
C PRO A 225 -6.33 -27.77 -21.01
N GLU A 226 -6.76 -27.23 -22.15
CA GLU A 226 -6.04 -26.15 -22.85
C GLU A 226 -6.14 -24.84 -22.08
N GLN A 227 -7.35 -24.50 -21.64
CA GLN A 227 -7.60 -23.35 -20.78
C GLN A 227 -6.84 -23.46 -19.45
N ALA A 228 -6.85 -24.65 -18.84
CA ALA A 228 -6.14 -24.91 -17.60
C ALA A 228 -4.62 -24.76 -17.76
N ARG A 229 -4.04 -25.31 -18.83
CA ARG A 229 -2.60 -25.15 -19.13
C ARG A 229 -2.24 -23.69 -19.35
N ALA A 230 -3.06 -22.93 -20.08
CA ALA A 230 -2.83 -21.51 -20.31
C ALA A 230 -2.87 -20.71 -19.00
N LEU A 231 -3.88 -20.98 -18.14
CA LEU A 231 -4.01 -20.37 -16.81
C LEU A 231 -2.81 -20.67 -15.93
N LEU A 232 -2.40 -21.92 -15.82
CA LEU A 232 -1.28 -22.33 -14.95
C LEU A 232 0.05 -21.76 -15.44
N ARG A 233 0.29 -21.73 -16.76
CA ARG A 233 1.52 -21.15 -17.33
C ARG A 233 1.63 -19.66 -17.07
N PHE A 234 0.50 -18.94 -17.05
CA PHE A 234 0.45 -17.52 -16.72
C PHE A 234 0.51 -17.26 -15.21
N GLY A 235 -0.25 -18.05 -14.45
CA GLY A 235 -0.55 -17.82 -13.05
C GLY A 235 0.53 -18.23 -12.07
N LEU A 236 1.14 -19.40 -12.29
CA LEU A 236 2.07 -20.00 -11.33
C LEU A 236 3.34 -19.16 -11.12
N PRO A 237 3.99 -18.62 -12.16
CA PRO A 237 5.14 -17.73 -11.97
C PRO A 237 4.78 -16.45 -11.21
N LEU A 238 3.58 -15.90 -11.47
CA LEU A 238 3.10 -14.69 -10.81
C LEU A 238 2.81 -14.93 -9.32
N ALA A 239 2.13 -16.02 -8.99
CA ALA A 239 1.88 -16.41 -7.61
C ALA A 239 3.20 -16.63 -6.84
N GLY A 240 4.16 -17.35 -7.42
CA GLY A 240 5.48 -17.55 -6.82
C GLY A 240 6.22 -16.23 -6.55
N ALA A 241 6.17 -15.27 -7.49
CA ALA A 241 6.76 -13.95 -7.31
C ALA A 241 6.06 -13.13 -6.22
N SER A 242 4.72 -13.15 -6.17
CA SER A 242 3.93 -12.45 -5.15
C SER A 242 4.14 -13.03 -3.75
N MET A 243 4.20 -14.35 -3.63
CA MET A 243 4.49 -15.03 -2.35
C MET A 243 5.86 -14.62 -1.82
N LEU A 244 6.89 -14.65 -2.68
CA LEU A 244 8.23 -14.24 -2.28
C LEU A 244 8.24 -12.78 -1.85
N ALA A 245 7.60 -11.88 -2.61
CA ALA A 245 7.50 -10.46 -2.26
C ALA A 245 6.81 -10.20 -0.92
N LEU A 246 5.78 -10.98 -0.57
CA LEU A 246 5.06 -10.82 0.69
C LEU A 246 5.78 -11.45 1.89
N ALA A 247 6.42 -12.60 1.71
CA ALA A 247 7.27 -13.18 2.74
C ALA A 247 8.39 -12.20 3.13
N VAL A 248 8.93 -11.52 2.12
CA VAL A 248 9.92 -10.44 2.25
C VAL A 248 9.39 -9.25 3.05
N VAL A 249 8.19 -8.77 2.72
CA VAL A 249 7.62 -7.57 3.38
C VAL A 249 7.22 -7.83 4.83
N ASN A 250 6.86 -9.08 5.16
CA ASN A 250 6.41 -9.47 6.49
C ASN A 250 7.48 -10.22 7.30
N VAL A 251 8.73 -10.21 6.84
CA VAL A 251 9.84 -10.91 7.50
C VAL A 251 10.07 -10.39 8.92
N ASP A 252 9.79 -9.11 9.16
CA ASP A 252 9.90 -8.46 10.46
C ASP A 252 8.95 -9.06 11.49
N THR A 253 7.69 -9.23 11.12
CA THR A 253 6.64 -9.85 11.93
C THR A 253 7.00 -11.30 12.25
N MET A 254 7.52 -12.04 11.27
CA MET A 254 7.95 -13.42 11.46
C MET A 254 9.14 -13.52 12.42
N VAL A 255 10.15 -12.69 12.25
CA VAL A 255 11.33 -12.71 13.12
C VAL A 255 10.99 -12.27 14.53
N VAL A 256 10.26 -11.15 14.70
CA VAL A 256 9.84 -10.68 16.03
C VAL A 256 9.03 -11.74 16.76
N GLY A 257 8.07 -12.39 16.09
CA GLY A 257 7.32 -13.50 16.66
C GLY A 257 8.21 -14.67 17.07
N ALA A 258 9.06 -15.15 16.15
CA ALA A 258 9.94 -16.29 16.38
C ALA A 258 10.97 -16.05 17.50
N THR A 259 11.45 -14.81 17.66
CA THR A 259 12.51 -14.51 18.65
C THR A 259 12.00 -14.00 19.99
N LEU A 260 10.87 -13.28 20.01
CA LEU A 260 10.39 -12.56 21.20
C LEU A 260 9.03 -13.05 21.71
N GLY A 261 8.37 -13.95 20.98
CA GLY A 261 7.06 -14.49 21.33
C GLY A 261 5.89 -13.57 21.00
N ASN A 262 4.67 -14.06 21.26
CA ASN A 262 3.43 -13.41 20.88
C ASN A 262 3.16 -12.06 21.58
N VAL A 263 3.47 -11.91 22.87
CA VAL A 263 3.23 -10.66 23.62
C VAL A 263 4.05 -9.50 23.03
N ALA A 264 5.36 -9.72 22.86
CA ALA A 264 6.25 -8.73 22.25
C ALA A 264 5.83 -8.42 20.82
N LEU A 265 5.43 -9.44 20.06
CA LEU A 265 4.90 -9.23 18.72
C LEU A 265 3.63 -8.40 18.72
N GLY A 266 2.72 -8.58 19.67
CA GLY A 266 1.53 -7.75 19.83
C GLY A 266 1.88 -6.27 19.98
N PHE A 267 2.82 -5.94 20.87
CA PHE A 267 3.32 -4.57 21.03
C PHE A 267 3.95 -4.02 19.74
N TYR A 268 4.78 -4.83 19.08
CA TYR A 268 5.42 -4.45 17.83
C TYR A 268 4.41 -4.18 16.71
N VAL A 269 3.46 -5.09 16.50
CA VAL A 269 2.40 -4.97 15.47
C VAL A 269 1.52 -3.76 15.74
N LEU A 270 1.19 -3.47 17.01
CA LEU A 270 0.47 -2.25 17.37
C LEU A 270 1.27 -1.00 16.96
N ALA A 271 2.52 -0.89 17.40
CA ALA A 271 3.37 0.26 17.11
C ALA A 271 3.60 0.42 15.59
N PHE A 272 3.83 -0.67 14.87
CA PHE A 272 4.02 -0.69 13.42
C PHE A 272 2.75 -0.27 12.66
N ASN A 273 1.57 -0.68 13.14
CA ASN A 273 0.33 -0.24 12.54
C ASN A 273 0.14 1.27 12.67
N ILE A 274 0.40 1.82 13.88
CA ILE A 274 0.32 3.25 14.17
C ILE A 274 1.31 4.05 13.32
N SER A 275 2.56 3.60 13.21
CA SER A 275 3.57 4.26 12.35
C SER A 275 3.22 4.26 10.87
N GLY A 276 2.41 3.30 10.44
CA GLY A 276 1.92 3.25 9.07
C GLY A 276 0.82 4.28 8.76
N TRP A 277 0.18 4.93 9.74
CA TRP A 277 -0.97 5.82 9.46
C TRP A 277 -0.59 7.07 8.66
N PRO A 278 0.43 7.86 9.06
CA PRO A 278 0.80 9.07 8.32
C PRO A 278 1.24 8.74 6.89
N VAL A 279 2.08 7.72 6.75
CA VAL A 279 2.60 7.26 5.45
C VAL A 279 1.44 6.86 4.53
N ARG A 280 0.50 6.05 5.02
CA ARG A 280 -0.65 5.58 4.22
C ARG A 280 -1.53 6.72 3.71
N ILE A 281 -1.83 7.70 4.56
CA ILE A 281 -2.68 8.86 4.20
C ILE A 281 -2.01 9.69 3.09
N ILE A 282 -0.70 9.96 3.24
CA ILE A 282 0.05 10.79 2.30
C ILE A 282 0.35 10.01 1.00
N SER A 283 0.83 8.76 1.08
CA SER A 283 1.15 7.93 -0.08
C SER A 283 -0.02 7.77 -1.04
N GLU A 284 -1.26 7.65 -0.53
CA GLU A 284 -2.45 7.56 -1.39
C GLU A 284 -2.71 8.84 -2.20
N ALA A 285 -2.47 10.01 -1.60
CA ALA A 285 -2.57 11.28 -2.32
C ALA A 285 -1.46 11.42 -3.37
N VAL A 286 -0.24 11.00 -3.02
CA VAL A 286 0.97 11.12 -3.83
C VAL A 286 0.94 10.18 -5.05
N ARG A 287 0.65 8.89 -4.86
CA ARG A 287 0.65 7.88 -5.93
C ARG A 287 -0.25 8.24 -7.12
N ARG A 288 -1.35 8.96 -6.88
CA ARG A 288 -2.30 9.39 -7.93
C ARG A 288 -1.70 10.39 -8.93
N VAL A 289 -0.67 11.14 -8.54
CA VAL A 289 -0.15 12.26 -9.33
C VAL A 289 1.34 12.13 -9.66
N SER A 290 2.11 11.45 -8.81
CA SER A 290 3.58 11.40 -8.92
C SER A 290 4.06 10.67 -10.16
N PHE A 291 3.57 9.46 -10.43
CA PHE A 291 4.04 8.67 -11.58
C PHE A 291 3.76 9.39 -12.91
N ALA A 292 2.53 9.84 -13.13
CA ALA A 292 2.16 10.58 -14.34
C ALA A 292 2.94 11.91 -14.48
N GLY A 293 3.19 12.59 -13.37
CA GLY A 293 4.04 13.78 -13.33
C GLY A 293 5.48 13.48 -13.76
N PHE A 294 6.10 12.45 -13.18
CA PHE A 294 7.47 12.06 -13.51
C PHE A 294 7.61 11.53 -14.93
N SER A 295 6.66 10.74 -15.45
CA SER A 295 6.70 10.27 -16.83
C SER A 295 6.67 11.40 -17.85
N ARG A 296 5.92 12.48 -17.58
CA ARG A 296 5.90 13.68 -18.45
C ARG A 296 7.18 14.50 -18.39
N LEU A 297 7.91 14.43 -17.27
CA LEU A 297 9.17 15.14 -17.07
C LEU A 297 10.40 14.29 -17.39
N ALA A 298 10.23 12.99 -17.66
CA ALA A 298 11.29 12.00 -17.82
C ALA A 298 12.28 12.34 -18.95
N GLU A 299 11.83 13.07 -19.97
CA GLU A 299 12.66 13.49 -21.11
C GLU A 299 13.65 14.62 -20.77
N SER A 300 13.41 15.39 -19.69
CA SER A 300 14.29 16.48 -19.26
C SER A 300 14.84 16.20 -17.86
N PRO A 301 16.14 15.84 -17.74
CA PRO A 301 16.77 15.57 -16.44
C PRO A 301 16.64 16.73 -15.44
N GLN A 302 16.75 17.98 -15.91
CA GLN A 302 16.62 19.16 -15.08
C GLN A 302 15.19 19.36 -14.58
N ALA A 303 14.18 19.20 -15.46
CA ALA A 303 12.78 19.33 -15.09
C ALA A 303 12.35 18.20 -14.15
N LEU A 304 12.83 16.98 -14.39
CA LEU A 304 12.61 15.83 -13.51
C LEU A 304 13.21 16.05 -12.12
N ALA A 305 14.46 16.52 -12.03
CA ALA A 305 15.11 16.79 -10.74
C ALA A 305 14.40 17.87 -9.92
N GLN A 306 13.92 18.92 -10.58
CA GLN A 306 13.12 19.96 -9.93
C GLN A 306 11.73 19.44 -9.53
N GLY A 307 11.06 18.70 -10.40
CA GLY A 307 9.77 18.09 -10.11
C GLY A 307 9.83 17.12 -8.94
N PHE A 308 10.85 16.24 -8.93
CA PHE A 308 11.10 15.30 -7.84
C PHE A 308 11.38 16.01 -6.52
N SER A 309 12.34 16.95 -6.49
CA SER A 309 12.69 17.66 -5.25
C SER A 309 11.52 18.48 -4.69
N ARG A 310 10.69 19.09 -5.54
CA ARG A 310 9.45 19.77 -5.10
C ARG A 310 8.43 18.80 -4.52
N ALA A 311 8.16 17.70 -5.23
CA ALA A 311 7.24 16.67 -4.76
C ALA A 311 7.71 16.10 -3.41
N LEU A 312 9.00 15.79 -3.29
CA LEU A 312 9.61 15.33 -2.05
C LEU A 312 9.47 16.37 -0.94
N GLY A 313 9.77 17.63 -1.23
CA GLY A 313 9.62 18.73 -0.28
C GLY A 313 8.19 18.82 0.26
N VAL A 314 7.17 18.76 -0.60
CA VAL A 314 5.75 18.81 -0.19
C VAL A 314 5.41 17.61 0.69
N VAL A 315 5.81 16.42 0.27
CA VAL A 315 5.49 15.16 0.94
C VAL A 315 6.14 15.08 2.32
N VAL A 316 7.43 15.40 2.42
CA VAL A 316 8.15 15.45 3.69
C VAL A 316 7.59 16.56 4.58
N THR A 317 7.28 17.73 4.01
CA THR A 317 6.64 18.84 4.75
C THR A 317 5.33 18.41 5.42
N ALA A 318 4.51 17.61 4.74
CA ALA A 318 3.26 17.12 5.29
C ALA A 318 3.44 15.97 6.29
N THR A 319 4.45 15.11 6.08
CA THR A 319 4.61 13.86 6.85
C THR A 319 5.41 14.07 8.14
N VAL A 320 6.44 14.91 8.14
CA VAL A 320 7.30 15.17 9.32
C VAL A 320 6.51 15.56 10.57
N PRO A 321 5.56 16.53 10.56
CA PRO A 321 4.88 16.93 11.79
C PRO A 321 4.01 15.80 12.34
N LEU A 322 3.40 14.98 11.47
CA LEU A 322 2.61 13.83 11.90
C LEU A 322 3.48 12.76 12.59
N CYS A 323 4.63 12.44 11.99
CA CYS A 323 5.56 11.46 12.56
C CYS A 323 6.21 11.97 13.85
N VAL A 324 6.62 13.24 13.92
CA VAL A 324 7.25 13.82 15.11
C VAL A 324 6.25 13.95 16.26
N LEU A 325 5.00 14.38 16.00
CA LEU A 325 3.96 14.43 17.05
C LEU A 325 3.73 13.03 17.65
N LEU A 326 3.49 12.03 16.79
CA LEU A 326 3.19 10.67 17.27
C LEU A 326 4.41 9.99 17.92
N ALA A 327 5.63 10.32 17.50
CA ALA A 327 6.85 9.85 18.13
C ALA A 327 7.06 10.50 19.51
N GLY A 328 6.94 11.83 19.61
CA GLY A 328 7.15 12.54 20.86
C GLY A 328 6.03 12.30 21.89
N LEU A 329 4.81 12.05 21.42
CA LEU A 329 3.66 11.74 22.28
C LEU A 329 3.36 10.23 22.34
N ALA A 330 4.33 9.37 22.03
CA ALA A 330 4.10 7.93 21.91
C ALA A 330 3.48 7.31 23.17
N GLY A 331 4.00 7.63 24.36
CA GLY A 331 3.47 7.14 25.64
C GLY A 331 2.03 7.60 25.86
N PRO A 332 1.79 8.92 25.98
CA PRO A 332 0.45 9.45 26.21
C PRO A 332 -0.57 9.07 25.13
N ALA A 333 -0.17 9.02 23.85
CA ALA A 333 -1.06 8.64 22.76
C ALA A 333 -1.47 7.17 22.85
N ILE A 334 -0.54 6.27 23.13
CA ILE A 334 -0.87 4.84 23.26
C ILE A 334 -1.72 4.60 24.51
N GLU A 335 -1.40 5.21 25.64
CA GLU A 335 -2.19 5.07 26.86
C GLU A 335 -3.61 5.64 26.69
N LEU A 336 -3.73 6.83 26.09
CA LEU A 336 -5.01 7.46 25.84
C LEU A 336 -5.87 6.66 24.86
N ILE A 337 -5.30 6.12 23.79
CA ILE A 337 -6.05 5.42 22.73
C ILE A 337 -6.28 3.96 23.08
N TYR A 338 -5.25 3.25 23.52
CA TYR A 338 -5.28 1.79 23.70
C TYR A 338 -5.28 1.35 25.17
N GLY A 339 -4.79 2.18 26.09
CA GLY A 339 -4.73 1.87 27.52
C GLY A 339 -3.31 1.52 28.01
N SER A 340 -3.14 1.47 29.33
CA SER A 340 -1.84 1.31 29.99
C SER A 340 -1.19 -0.06 29.73
N HIS A 341 -1.98 -1.10 29.46
CA HIS A 341 -1.45 -2.43 29.11
C HIS A 341 -0.66 -2.45 27.79
N TRP A 342 -0.82 -1.41 26.95
CA TRP A 342 -0.05 -1.23 25.71
C TRP A 342 1.19 -0.35 25.84
N ALA A 343 1.47 0.19 27.04
CA ALA A 343 2.59 1.10 27.27
C ALA A 343 3.94 0.61 26.71
N PRO A 344 4.31 -0.69 26.76
CA PRO A 344 5.56 -1.17 26.17
C PRO A 344 5.71 -0.90 24.67
N ALA A 345 4.60 -0.82 23.91
CA ALA A 345 4.62 -0.49 22.49
C ALA A 345 5.13 0.94 22.22
N ALA A 346 5.03 1.85 23.20
CA ALA A 346 5.46 3.24 23.07
C ALA A 346 6.97 3.36 22.82
N ALA A 347 7.78 2.44 23.35
CA ALA A 347 9.22 2.47 23.15
C ALA A 347 9.65 2.17 21.69
N ALA A 348 8.86 1.36 20.98
CA ALA A 348 9.12 1.02 19.58
C ALA A 348 8.63 2.11 18.60
N LEU A 349 7.58 2.86 18.97
CA LEU A 349 6.88 3.77 18.07
C LEU A 349 7.77 4.89 17.48
N PRO A 350 8.65 5.60 18.24
CA PRO A 350 9.51 6.65 17.68
C PRO A 350 10.43 6.16 16.56
N TRP A 351 11.02 4.97 16.72
CA TRP A 351 11.87 4.35 15.71
C TRP A 351 11.07 3.97 14.45
N LEU A 352 9.86 3.45 14.62
CA LEU A 352 8.99 3.11 13.50
C LEU A 352 8.43 4.37 12.80
N MET A 353 8.26 5.48 13.51
CA MET A 353 7.94 6.78 12.90
C MET A 353 9.10 7.30 12.04
N ALA A 354 10.35 7.17 12.51
CA ALA A 354 11.53 7.48 11.71
C ALA A 354 11.61 6.60 10.45
N LEU A 355 11.30 5.30 10.57
CA LEU A 355 11.15 4.41 9.41
C LEU A 355 10.05 4.91 8.46
N GLY A 356 8.92 5.39 8.98
CA GLY A 356 7.84 5.96 8.18
C GLY A 356 8.29 7.13 7.29
N LEU A 357 9.13 8.02 7.83
CA LEU A 357 9.74 9.12 7.07
C LEU A 357 10.71 8.65 5.99
N ILE A 358 11.49 7.59 6.26
CA ILE A 358 12.34 6.96 5.25
C ILE A 358 11.50 6.33 4.14
N ARG A 359 10.42 5.63 4.50
CA ARG A 359 9.54 4.93 3.55
C ARG A 359 8.86 5.88 2.58
N ILE A 360 8.30 7.00 3.06
CA ILE A 360 7.58 7.92 2.18
C ILE A 360 8.50 8.56 1.12
N GLY A 361 9.74 8.90 1.49
CA GLY A 361 10.74 9.40 0.54
C GLY A 361 11.19 8.32 -0.44
N SER A 362 11.36 7.09 0.04
CA SER A 362 11.73 5.92 -0.77
C SER A 362 10.65 5.53 -1.76
N GLU A 363 9.37 5.64 -1.41
CA GLU A 363 8.24 5.39 -2.31
C GLU A 363 8.23 6.40 -3.47
N LEU A 364 8.44 7.68 -3.19
CA LEU A 364 8.53 8.69 -4.24
C LEU A 364 9.76 8.48 -5.14
N ALA A 365 10.90 8.10 -4.55
CA ALA A 365 12.11 7.75 -5.29
C ALA A 365 11.88 6.54 -6.21
N TYR A 366 11.18 5.52 -5.71
CA TYR A 366 10.78 4.36 -6.49
C TYR A 366 9.94 4.78 -7.71
N ASP A 367 8.88 5.58 -7.52
CA ASP A 367 8.02 6.05 -8.62
C ASP A 367 8.80 6.83 -9.68
N CYS A 368 9.75 7.67 -9.26
CA CYS A 368 10.64 8.41 -10.16
C CYS A 368 11.54 7.47 -10.98
N LEU A 369 12.20 6.51 -10.32
CA LEU A 369 13.07 5.53 -10.97
C LEU A 369 12.32 4.62 -11.96
N VAL A 370 11.07 4.26 -11.64
CA VAL A 370 10.18 3.53 -12.56
C VAL A 370 9.88 4.40 -13.78
N ALA A 371 9.54 5.68 -13.59
CA ALA A 371 9.19 6.59 -14.68
C ALA A 371 10.34 6.80 -15.68
N ILE A 372 11.60 6.78 -15.23
CA ILE A 372 12.79 6.87 -16.10
C ILE A 372 13.33 5.51 -16.58
N GLY A 373 12.62 4.40 -16.29
CA GLY A 373 12.97 3.07 -16.80
C GLY A 373 14.15 2.38 -16.11
N GLN A 374 14.60 2.84 -14.94
CA GLN A 374 15.75 2.28 -14.19
C GLN A 374 15.41 1.00 -13.41
N ARG A 375 14.85 -0.02 -14.08
CA ARG A 375 14.40 -1.27 -13.46
C ARG A 375 15.51 -2.04 -12.74
N ARG A 376 16.75 -2.04 -13.25
CA ARG A 376 17.89 -2.75 -12.62
C ARG A 376 18.24 -2.19 -11.24
N SER A 377 18.25 -0.87 -11.09
CA SER A 377 18.50 -0.20 -9.81
C SER A 377 17.45 -0.59 -8.76
N LEU A 378 16.19 -0.73 -9.17
CA LEU A 378 15.10 -1.13 -8.29
C LEU A 378 15.26 -2.55 -7.74
N PHE A 379 15.64 -3.51 -8.59
CA PHE A 379 15.92 -4.88 -8.15
C PHE A 379 17.09 -4.94 -7.16
N VAL A 380 18.14 -4.15 -7.39
CA VAL A 380 19.30 -4.07 -6.49
C VAL A 380 18.91 -3.48 -5.13
N VAL A 381 18.12 -2.39 -5.12
CA VAL A 381 17.62 -1.79 -3.86
C VAL A 381 16.83 -2.79 -3.03
N GLN A 382 15.87 -3.49 -3.65
CA GLN A 382 15.01 -4.45 -2.95
C GLN A 382 15.81 -5.65 -2.42
N GLY A 383 16.73 -6.20 -3.24
CA GLY A 383 17.60 -7.29 -2.84
C GLY A 383 18.53 -6.92 -1.68
N LEU A 384 19.17 -5.74 -1.76
CA LEU A 384 20.06 -5.25 -0.70
C LEU A 384 19.31 -4.96 0.59
N TRP A 385 18.11 -4.35 0.51
CA TRP A 385 17.28 -4.12 1.67
C TRP A 385 17.03 -5.44 2.40
N LEU A 386 16.55 -6.46 1.69
CA LEU A 386 16.25 -7.75 2.28
C LEU A 386 17.45 -8.43 2.94
N VAL A 387 18.54 -8.54 2.20
CA VAL A 387 19.75 -9.23 2.66
C VAL A 387 20.35 -8.52 3.87
N ALA A 388 20.28 -7.19 3.91
CA ALA A 388 20.74 -6.41 5.05
C ALA A 388 19.77 -6.45 6.23
N LEU A 389 18.46 -6.48 5.99
CA LEU A 389 17.44 -6.39 7.03
C LEU A 389 17.43 -7.62 7.94
N ILE A 390 17.45 -8.82 7.38
CA ILE A 390 17.28 -10.06 8.16
C ILE A 390 18.34 -10.20 9.27
N PRO A 391 19.65 -10.09 9.00
CA PRO A 391 20.67 -10.22 10.04
C PRO A 391 20.58 -9.12 11.10
N VAL A 392 20.38 -7.86 10.68
CA VAL A 392 20.31 -6.71 11.60
C VAL A 392 19.06 -6.81 12.47
N LEU A 393 17.95 -7.29 11.93
CA LEU A 393 16.69 -7.47 12.66
C LEU A 393 16.80 -8.62 13.67
N LEU A 394 17.45 -9.73 13.31
CA LEU A 394 17.74 -10.82 14.24
C LEU A 394 18.63 -10.38 15.41
N VAL A 395 19.70 -9.62 15.12
CA VAL A 395 20.59 -9.08 16.16
C VAL A 395 19.86 -8.05 17.02
N GLY A 396 19.17 -7.09 16.38
CA GLY A 396 18.42 -6.04 17.06
C GLY A 396 17.36 -6.62 18.00
N ALA A 397 16.53 -7.54 17.52
CA ALA A 397 15.51 -8.21 18.31
C ALA A 397 16.11 -8.90 19.56
N ARG A 398 17.22 -9.62 19.40
CA ARG A 398 17.88 -10.30 20.54
C ARG A 398 18.51 -9.34 21.55
N THR A 399 19.03 -8.19 21.11
CA THR A 399 19.72 -7.24 21.99
C THR A 399 18.79 -6.33 22.78
N ASN A 400 17.69 -5.88 22.17
CA ASN A 400 16.85 -4.81 22.73
C ASN A 400 15.36 -5.02 22.46
N GLY A 401 14.95 -6.29 22.27
CA GLY A 401 13.56 -6.67 22.04
C GLY A 401 12.94 -5.95 20.84
N ILE A 402 11.68 -5.52 21.01
CA ILE A 402 10.92 -4.81 19.97
C ILE A 402 11.56 -3.47 19.58
N VAL A 403 12.26 -2.80 20.51
CA VAL A 403 12.95 -1.54 20.22
C VAL A 403 14.13 -1.80 19.30
N GLY A 404 14.90 -2.87 19.56
CA GLY A 404 16.00 -3.29 18.70
C GLY A 404 15.54 -3.72 17.31
N ALA A 405 14.40 -4.41 17.19
CA ALA A 405 13.79 -4.73 15.90
C ALA A 405 13.41 -3.44 15.12
N SER A 406 12.83 -2.46 15.79
CA SER A 406 12.52 -1.16 15.17
C SER A 406 13.76 -0.35 14.79
N GLN A 407 14.81 -0.38 15.62
CA GLN A 407 16.11 0.24 15.33
C GLN A 407 16.75 -0.39 14.09
N ALA A 408 16.66 -1.72 13.93
CA ALA A 408 17.19 -2.42 12.77
C ALA A 408 16.61 -1.88 11.45
N HIS A 409 15.30 -1.61 11.41
CA HIS A 409 14.66 -1.00 10.25
C HIS A 409 15.21 0.39 9.94
N VAL A 410 15.44 1.23 10.95
CA VAL A 410 15.99 2.58 10.77
C VAL A 410 17.45 2.52 10.31
N LEU A 411 18.24 1.62 10.89
CA LEU A 411 19.65 1.42 10.51
C LEU A 411 19.79 0.95 9.07
N VAL A 412 19.00 -0.03 8.64
CA VAL A 412 19.04 -0.54 7.26
C VAL A 412 18.41 0.45 6.29
N GLY A 413 17.28 1.06 6.67
CA GLY A 413 16.62 2.10 5.88
C GLY A 413 17.53 3.30 5.62
N GLY A 414 18.11 3.85 6.68
CA GLY A 414 18.98 5.03 6.61
C GLY A 414 20.38 4.73 6.10
N GLY A 415 20.96 3.58 6.45
CA GLY A 415 22.34 3.21 6.13
C GLY A 415 22.52 2.49 4.79
N VAL A 416 21.49 1.81 4.29
CA VAL A 416 21.55 1.06 3.02
C VAL A 416 20.56 1.62 2.01
N VAL A 417 19.27 1.64 2.35
CA VAL A 417 18.21 1.94 1.38
C VAL A 417 18.29 3.38 0.86
N VAL A 418 18.39 4.37 1.75
CA VAL A 418 18.49 5.79 1.38
C VAL A 418 19.73 6.06 0.53
N PRO A 419 20.96 5.65 0.89
CA PRO A 419 22.14 5.85 0.07
C PRO A 419 22.03 5.23 -1.32
N VAL A 420 21.49 4.01 -1.43
CA VAL A 420 21.31 3.36 -2.74
C VAL A 420 20.28 4.10 -3.59
N PHE A 421 19.18 4.59 -3.01
CA PHE A 421 18.22 5.44 -3.73
C PHE A 421 18.84 6.76 -4.16
N LEU A 422 19.59 7.44 -3.28
CA LEU A 422 20.27 8.69 -3.62
C LEU A 422 21.27 8.49 -4.75
N PHE A 423 22.02 7.38 -4.74
CA PHE A 423 22.94 7.03 -5.81
C PHE A 423 22.22 6.75 -7.14
N ALA A 424 21.13 5.97 -7.11
CA ALA A 424 20.33 5.68 -8.30
C ALA A 424 19.68 6.94 -8.88
N LEU A 425 19.12 7.79 -8.02
CA LEU A 425 18.54 9.09 -8.40
C LEU A 425 19.58 10.03 -8.99
N ASN A 426 20.77 10.09 -8.39
CA ASN A 426 21.88 10.90 -8.92
C ASN A 426 22.32 10.42 -10.31
N ARG A 427 22.37 9.11 -10.55
CA ARG A 427 22.57 8.55 -11.90
C ARG A 427 21.42 8.84 -12.87
N GLY A 428 20.21 9.01 -12.35
CA GLY A 428 19.04 9.47 -13.12
C GLY A 428 18.97 10.97 -13.35
N GLY A 429 19.99 11.74 -12.96
CA GLY A 429 20.04 13.20 -13.15
C GLY A 429 19.44 14.01 -11.99
N VAL A 430 18.99 13.38 -10.92
CA VAL A 430 18.47 14.05 -9.72
C VAL A 430 19.59 14.23 -8.69
N GLY A 431 20.19 15.42 -8.68
CA GLY A 431 21.31 15.72 -7.79
C GLY A 431 20.95 15.67 -6.30
N VAL A 432 21.81 15.04 -5.49
CA VAL A 432 21.63 14.88 -4.04
C VAL A 432 21.48 16.23 -3.32
N GLY A 433 22.14 17.30 -3.81
CA GLY A 433 22.02 18.64 -3.25
C GLY A 433 20.60 19.23 -3.33
N LEU A 434 19.85 18.94 -4.40
CA LEU A 434 18.45 19.38 -4.55
C LEU A 434 17.54 18.63 -3.57
N ILE A 435 17.79 17.33 -3.38
CA ILE A 435 17.10 16.49 -2.41
C ILE A 435 17.36 17.01 -0.99
N ALA A 436 18.62 17.25 -0.64
CA ALA A 436 19.01 17.79 0.66
C ALA A 436 18.34 19.14 0.92
N ARG A 437 18.31 20.04 -0.06
CA ARG A 437 17.65 21.35 0.05
C ARG A 437 16.13 21.24 0.26
N ALA A 438 15.48 20.31 -0.43
CA ALA A 438 14.04 20.06 -0.27
C ALA A 438 13.70 19.51 1.12
N CYS A 439 14.59 18.72 1.70
CA CYS A 439 14.42 18.08 2.99
C CYS A 439 14.88 18.94 4.19
N ALA A 440 15.81 19.88 3.98
CA ALA A 440 16.44 20.65 5.05
C ALA A 440 15.45 21.39 5.95
N TRP A 441 14.53 22.18 5.37
CA TRP A 441 13.56 22.96 6.14
C TRP A 441 12.54 22.09 6.88
N PRO A 442 11.91 21.07 6.26
CA PRO A 442 11.04 20.14 6.97
C PRO A 442 11.73 19.43 8.14
N PHE A 443 12.94 18.89 7.94
CA PHE A 443 13.65 18.21 9.02
C PHE A 443 14.15 19.16 10.10
N LEU A 444 14.55 20.39 9.76
CA LEU A 444 14.86 21.42 10.75
C LEU A 444 13.62 21.77 11.57
N GLY A 445 12.47 21.97 10.92
CA GLY A 445 11.19 22.16 11.60
C GLY A 445 10.86 20.98 12.52
N GLY A 446 11.06 19.75 12.05
CA GLY A 446 10.88 18.54 12.85
C GLY A 446 11.81 18.46 14.06
N ALA A 447 13.07 18.89 13.92
CA ALA A 447 14.03 18.95 15.03
C ALA A 447 13.63 20.00 16.07
N VAL A 448 13.23 21.21 15.64
CA VAL A 448 12.69 22.26 16.52
C VAL A 448 11.45 21.76 17.25
N MET A 449 10.54 21.13 16.52
CA MET A 449 9.32 20.55 17.07
C MET A 449 9.63 19.46 18.10
N THR A 450 10.60 18.59 17.84
CA THR A 450 11.06 17.57 18.80
C THR A 450 11.64 18.23 20.05
N ALA A 451 12.45 19.29 19.89
CA ALA A 451 13.01 20.03 21.02
C ALA A 451 11.91 20.71 21.86
N ILE A 452 10.86 21.23 21.23
CA ILE A 452 9.69 21.79 21.93
C ILE A 452 8.98 20.70 22.73
N LEU A 453 8.73 19.53 22.13
CA LEU A 453 8.08 18.41 22.81
C LEU A 453 8.87 17.97 24.04
N LEU A 454 10.18 17.71 23.89
CA LEU A 454 11.04 17.27 25.00
C LEU A 454 11.26 18.37 26.07
N GLY A 455 11.31 19.64 25.66
CA GLY A 455 11.55 20.77 26.57
C GLY A 455 10.33 21.20 27.38
N LEU A 456 9.12 21.03 26.83
CA LEU A 456 7.86 21.43 27.45
C LEU A 456 7.06 20.27 28.07
N GLU A 457 7.51 19.03 27.94
CA GLU A 457 6.89 17.87 28.59
C GLU A 457 6.91 17.95 30.12
N ARG A 458 8.00 18.45 30.72
CA ARG A 458 8.11 18.57 32.20
C ARG A 458 7.21 19.64 32.84
N PRO A 459 7.06 20.85 32.28
CA PRO A 459 6.21 21.89 32.87
C PRO A 459 4.70 21.69 32.64
N PHE A 460 4.31 20.94 31.62
CA PHE A 460 2.92 20.64 31.30
C PHE A 460 2.54 19.27 31.90
N GLY A 461 1.65 19.23 32.89
CA GLY A 461 1.24 17.95 33.53
C GLY A 461 0.50 16.97 32.61
N ASP A 462 0.11 15.81 33.12
CA ASP A 462 -0.37 14.64 32.32
C ASP A 462 -1.81 14.74 31.78
N GLY A 463 -2.36 15.95 31.62
CA GLY A 463 -3.74 16.17 31.20
C GLY A 463 -3.94 16.17 29.68
N PRO A 464 -5.13 15.77 29.17
CA PRO A 464 -5.43 15.84 27.74
C PRO A 464 -5.35 17.27 27.17
N PHE A 465 -5.69 18.27 27.99
CA PHE A 465 -5.52 19.69 27.62
C PHE A 465 -4.05 20.09 27.47
N ALA A 466 -3.17 19.54 28.31
CA ALA A 466 -1.74 19.78 28.22
C ALA A 466 -1.15 19.16 26.94
N LEU A 467 -1.57 17.96 26.57
CA LEU A 467 -1.19 17.30 25.31
C LEU A 467 -1.65 18.10 24.09
N LEU A 468 -2.88 18.63 24.10
CA LEU A 468 -3.40 19.48 23.03
C LEU A 468 -2.63 20.80 22.92
N ALA A 469 -2.36 21.47 24.04
CA ALA A 469 -1.59 22.71 24.08
C ALA A 469 -0.16 22.48 23.55
N LEU A 470 0.52 21.43 24.05
CA LEU A 470 1.86 21.05 23.63
C LEU A 470 1.92 20.71 22.13
N SER A 471 0.96 19.95 21.63
CA SER A 471 0.85 19.62 20.19
C SER A 471 0.67 20.88 19.34
N THR A 472 -0.15 21.83 19.81
CA THR A 472 -0.42 23.08 19.10
C THR A 472 0.83 23.96 19.05
N ILE A 473 1.56 24.09 20.16
CA ILE A 473 2.81 24.85 20.24
C ILE A 473 3.88 24.22 19.35
N ALA A 474 4.04 22.90 19.42
CA ALA A 474 5.00 22.16 18.60
C ALA A 474 4.70 22.32 17.09
N LEU A 475 3.43 22.23 16.69
CA LEU A 475 3.00 22.42 15.32
C LEU A 475 3.18 23.88 14.84
N ALA A 476 2.95 24.86 15.71
CA ALA A 476 3.23 26.26 15.41
C ALA A 476 4.73 26.49 15.17
N GLY A 477 5.60 25.94 16.03
CA GLY A 477 7.04 25.98 15.86
C GLY A 477 7.50 25.35 14.54
N TYR A 478 6.97 24.16 14.22
CA TYR A 478 7.20 23.51 12.93
C TYR A 478 6.80 24.40 11.74
N THR A 479 5.59 24.96 11.80
CA THR A 479 5.05 25.79 10.72
C THR A 479 5.91 27.02 10.49
N LEU A 480 6.31 27.72 11.56
CA LEU A 480 7.19 28.89 11.48
C LEU A 480 8.54 28.56 10.81
N CYS A 481 9.14 27.42 11.12
CA CYS A 481 10.38 26.96 10.49
C CYS A 481 10.21 26.61 9.01
N VAL A 482 9.04 26.12 8.59
CA VAL A 482 8.80 25.70 7.20
C VAL A 482 8.31 26.83 6.31
N LEU A 483 7.74 27.91 6.86
CA LEU A 483 7.28 29.09 6.10
C LEU A 483 8.28 29.62 5.05
N PRO A 484 9.60 29.72 5.32
CA PRO A 484 10.58 30.16 4.32
C PRO A 484 10.66 29.26 3.08
N SER A 485 10.29 27.98 3.19
CA SER A 485 10.30 27.02 2.08
C SER A 485 9.06 27.13 1.18
N ARG A 486 8.04 27.92 1.56
CA ARG A 486 6.77 28.01 0.83
C ARG A 486 6.94 28.41 -0.64
N ASP A 487 7.90 29.27 -0.94
CA ASP A 487 8.13 29.78 -2.30
C ASP A 487 8.81 28.73 -3.19
N PHE A 488 9.65 27.88 -2.58
CA PHE A 488 10.22 26.70 -3.22
C PHE A 488 9.15 25.64 -3.50
N LEU A 489 8.27 25.38 -2.51
CA LEU A 489 7.18 24.40 -2.63
C LEU A 489 6.10 24.84 -3.64
N ARG A 490 5.80 26.14 -3.73
CA ARG A 490 4.85 26.71 -4.71
C ARG A 490 5.43 26.82 -6.12
N GLY A 491 6.73 26.59 -6.30
CA GLY A 491 7.41 26.73 -7.59
C GLY A 491 7.55 28.18 -8.07
N VAL A 492 7.43 29.16 -7.17
CA VAL A 492 7.43 30.61 -7.49
C VAL A 492 8.86 31.19 -7.48
N GLY A 493 9.85 30.46 -6.97
CA GLY A 493 11.23 30.94 -6.85
C GLY A 493 12.20 30.41 -7.92
N GLY A 494 12.42 31.20 -8.97
CA GLY A 494 13.65 31.20 -9.76
C GLY A 494 13.53 30.70 -11.21
N GLY A 495 13.21 31.60 -12.16
CA GLY A 495 13.41 31.33 -13.59
C GLY A 495 12.62 32.21 -14.55
N ASP A 496 11.31 32.34 -14.36
CA ASP A 496 10.45 33.06 -15.32
C ASP A 496 10.29 34.55 -14.99
N ARG A 497 11.42 35.27 -14.94
CA ARG A 497 11.36 36.67 -15.38
C ARG A 497 11.37 36.61 -16.90
N PRO A 498 10.31 37.03 -17.61
CA PRO A 498 10.34 37.07 -19.06
C PRO A 498 11.53 37.93 -19.46
N GLN A 499 12.52 37.34 -20.13
CA GLN A 499 13.50 38.10 -20.89
C GLN A 499 12.69 38.94 -21.88
N ARG A 500 12.52 40.23 -21.56
CA ARG A 500 12.05 41.22 -22.53
C ARG A 500 13.12 41.27 -23.62
N GLY A 501 12.92 40.45 -24.65
CA GLY A 501 13.70 40.48 -25.87
C GLY A 501 13.66 41.89 -26.43
N ARG A 502 14.83 42.54 -26.43
CA ARG A 502 15.12 43.63 -27.37
C ARG A 502 15.07 43.03 -28.77
N HIS A 503 13.90 42.99 -29.39
CA HIS A 503 13.80 42.85 -30.83
C HIS A 503 14.36 44.15 -31.45
N ARG A 504 15.64 44.10 -31.85
CA ARG A 504 16.14 45.00 -32.89
C ARG A 504 15.45 44.60 -34.20
N SER A 505 14.75 45.56 -34.77
CA SER A 505 14.20 45.52 -36.12
C SER A 505 15.31 45.28 -37.13
N THR A 506 15.20 44.20 -37.90
CA THR A 506 15.88 44.04 -39.19
C THR A 506 14.80 43.68 -40.21
N ALA A 507 14.55 44.61 -41.13
CA ALA A 507 13.58 44.50 -42.21
C ALA A 507 13.92 43.36 -43.20
N PRO A 508 12.93 42.79 -43.91
CA PRO A 508 13.17 41.73 -44.88
C PRO A 508 13.65 42.29 -46.23
N VAL A 509 14.75 41.73 -46.73
CA VAL A 509 15.23 41.89 -48.12
C VAL A 509 14.40 40.98 -49.01
N GLY A 510 13.72 41.55 -50.02
CA GLY A 510 12.95 40.82 -51.02
C GLY A 510 13.83 40.06 -52.04
N PRO A 511 13.27 39.10 -52.80
CA PRO A 511 14.03 38.25 -53.70
C PRO A 511 14.37 38.97 -55.02
N PRO A 512 15.52 38.69 -55.66
CA PRO A 512 15.83 39.25 -56.96
C PRO A 512 15.14 38.48 -58.09
N ASN A 513 14.44 39.22 -58.95
CA ASN A 513 14.02 38.79 -60.28
C ASN A 513 15.25 38.45 -61.15
N ARG A 514 15.19 37.34 -61.87
CA ARG A 514 15.97 37.13 -63.10
C ARG A 514 15.04 36.60 -64.20
N THR A 515 14.86 37.43 -65.21
CA THR A 515 14.88 37.02 -66.63
C THR A 515 16.29 36.63 -67.03
#